data_AF-A0A0P9E995-F1
#
_entry.id   AF-A0A0P9E995-F1
#
_cell.length_a   1.000
_cell.length_b   1.000
_cell.length_c   1.000
_cell.angle_alpha   90.00
_cell.angle_beta   90.00
_cell.angle_gamma   90.00
#
_symmetry.space_group_name_H-M   'P 1'
#
loop_
_entity.id
_entity.type
_entity.pdbx_description
1 polymer ?
#
loop_
_entity_poly.entity_id
_entity_poly.type
_entity_poly.pdbx_seq_one_letter_code
_entity_poly.pdbx_strand_id
1 'polypeptide(L)'
;MATKIELSTRQQISEAWAGFRAYRSATERHRQSGRSLNESDVRSVLERLLTDVLGYEPDQIDRETDFADFLLVYQGIKLAVIETKDWGAFGNEAVLISALRQAANYADRHKAKYLFVFDAESLLLAERDSEKIHVKVVVRVDAQEAAEETFYFTHYGLSKLPQNTKWDIEHGIEATDPKLFKSHHGVKLPYTSFAYIGDLRDKKTWKLPYLLEDGKSVDTGRIDKAVSYLFSAGGYRGVQSKGTIPEAALPDVSKKLAKAYRQLGHWSKDDTFKSVQVLWQYLDARGETDLN
;
A
#
# COMPACT_ATOMS: atom_id res chain seq x y z
N MET A 1 -8.59 30.03 -10.38
CA MET A 1 -9.17 30.62 -9.16
C MET A 1 -9.43 29.53 -8.15
N ALA A 2 -9.03 29.72 -6.88
CA ALA A 2 -9.31 28.76 -5.81
C ALA A 2 -10.82 28.66 -5.56
N THR A 3 -11.31 27.46 -5.25
CA THR A 3 -12.73 27.24 -4.92
C THR A 3 -13.03 27.68 -3.48
N LYS A 4 -14.31 27.87 -3.14
CA LYS A 4 -14.71 28.17 -1.75
C LYS A 4 -14.26 27.08 -0.77
N ILE A 5 -14.36 25.81 -1.20
CA ILE A 5 -13.91 24.66 -0.40
C ILE A 5 -12.39 24.73 -0.20
N GLU A 6 -11.62 25.03 -1.25
CA GLU A 6 -10.17 25.19 -1.15
C GLU A 6 -9.75 26.26 -0.13
N LEU A 7 -10.37 27.43 -0.21
CA LEU A 7 -10.09 28.54 0.71
C LEU A 7 -10.45 28.16 2.15
N SER A 8 -11.61 27.52 2.35
CA SER A 8 -12.06 27.06 3.67
C SER A 8 -11.11 26.01 4.26
N THR A 9 -10.66 25.04 3.47
CA THR A 9 -9.72 24.01 3.93
C THR A 9 -8.36 24.62 4.31
N ARG A 10 -7.84 25.55 3.50
CA ARG A 10 -6.58 26.24 3.81
C ARG A 10 -6.69 27.09 5.08
N GLN A 11 -7.83 27.78 5.26
CA GLN A 11 -8.10 28.54 6.47
C GLN A 11 -8.13 27.64 7.70
N GLN A 12 -8.84 26.51 7.64
CA GLN A 12 -8.88 25.52 8.74
C GLN A 12 -7.48 25.04 9.12
N ILE A 13 -6.64 24.70 8.13
CA ILE A 13 -5.25 24.28 8.37
C ILE A 13 -4.49 25.38 9.13
N SER A 14 -4.61 26.63 8.68
CA SER A 14 -3.94 27.78 9.30
C SER A 14 -4.38 27.98 10.75
N GLU A 15 -5.69 27.94 11.01
CA GLU A 15 -6.28 28.12 12.33
C GLU A 15 -5.89 27.00 13.32
N ALA A 16 -5.85 25.75 12.84
CA ALA A 16 -5.51 24.59 13.67
C ALA A 16 -3.98 24.43 13.92
N TRP A 17 -3.14 25.03 13.08
CA TRP A 17 -1.69 24.79 13.07
C TRP A 17 -1.01 25.09 14.41
N ALA A 18 -1.36 26.21 15.05
CA ALA A 18 -0.75 26.61 16.31
C ALA A 18 -1.03 25.58 17.43
N GLY A 19 -2.23 25.02 17.48
CA GLY A 19 -2.62 23.99 18.44
C GLY A 19 -1.87 22.68 18.21
N PHE A 20 -1.79 22.23 16.95
CA PHE A 20 -1.00 21.06 16.57
C PHE A 20 0.47 21.22 16.95
N ARG A 21 1.07 22.38 16.65
CA ARG A 21 2.46 22.68 17.00
C ARG A 21 2.72 22.65 18.50
N ALA A 22 1.83 23.24 19.29
CA ALA A 22 1.96 23.22 20.74
C ALA A 22 1.97 21.78 21.28
N TYR A 23 1.11 20.90 20.75
CA TYR A 23 1.10 19.48 21.07
C TYR A 23 2.40 18.78 20.67
N ARG A 24 2.83 18.92 19.40
CA ARG A 24 4.09 18.36 18.90
C ARG A 24 5.28 18.79 19.78
N SER A 25 5.42 20.09 20.07
CA SER A 25 6.50 20.62 20.90
C SER A 25 6.41 20.18 22.37
N ALA A 26 5.22 19.88 22.90
CA ALA A 26 5.08 19.25 24.21
C ALA A 26 5.61 17.81 24.19
N THR A 27 5.27 17.03 23.16
CA THR A 27 5.79 15.67 22.97
C THR A 27 7.31 15.67 22.80
N GLU A 28 7.84 16.58 21.99
CA GLU A 28 9.29 16.73 21.76
C GLU A 28 10.07 17.04 23.05
N ARG A 29 9.49 17.82 23.97
CA ARG A 29 10.12 18.15 25.26
C ARG A 29 10.34 16.92 26.13
N HIS A 30 9.57 15.84 25.98
CA HIS A 30 9.89 14.59 26.66
C HIS A 30 11.26 14.04 26.23
N ARG A 31 11.67 14.26 24.97
CA ARG A 31 13.04 13.96 24.51
C ARG A 31 14.11 14.73 25.27
N GLN A 32 13.86 16.01 25.51
CA GLN A 32 14.78 16.90 26.21
C GLN A 32 14.91 16.53 27.70
N SER A 33 13.91 15.87 28.28
CA SER A 33 13.97 15.29 29.63
C SER A 33 14.71 13.94 29.73
N GLY A 34 15.33 13.47 28.64
CA GLY A 34 16.10 12.23 28.61
C GLY A 34 15.29 10.96 28.30
N ARG A 35 13.98 11.08 28.01
CA ARG A 35 13.16 9.97 27.53
C ARG A 35 13.38 9.78 26.03
N SER A 36 13.63 8.55 25.58
CA SER A 36 13.57 8.24 24.15
C SER A 36 12.12 8.32 23.66
N LEU A 37 11.87 9.07 22.59
CA LEU A 37 10.58 9.04 21.90
C LEU A 37 10.55 7.78 21.04
N ASN A 38 9.44 7.06 21.08
CA ASN A 38 9.24 5.84 20.30
C ASN A 38 8.26 6.07 19.15
N GLU A 39 8.07 5.07 18.29
CA GLU A 39 7.10 5.12 17.19
C GLU A 39 5.67 5.44 17.66
N SER A 40 5.27 5.05 18.87
CA SER A 40 3.94 5.39 19.41
C SER A 40 3.77 6.89 19.65
N ASP A 41 4.83 7.59 20.05
CA ASP A 41 4.81 9.05 20.21
C ASP A 41 4.65 9.75 18.85
N VAL A 42 5.36 9.27 17.81
CA VAL A 42 5.25 9.78 16.44
C VAL A 42 3.85 9.54 15.87
N ARG A 43 3.31 8.32 16.02
CA ARG A 43 1.94 7.97 15.60
C ARG A 43 0.90 8.86 16.26
N SER A 44 1.07 9.16 17.55
CA SER A 44 0.16 10.06 18.27
C SER A 44 0.20 11.50 17.74
N VAL A 45 1.37 11.99 17.33
CA VAL A 45 1.51 13.31 16.67
C VAL A 45 0.86 13.28 15.27
N LEU A 46 1.07 12.20 14.51
CA LEU A 46 0.45 12.04 13.20
C LEU A 46 -1.08 12.02 13.30
N GLU A 47 -1.64 11.28 14.24
CA GLU A 47 -3.11 11.24 14.43
C GLU A 47 -3.68 12.63 14.66
N ARG A 48 -3.04 13.45 15.49
CA ARG A 48 -3.45 14.84 15.72
C ARG A 48 -3.32 15.71 14.47
N LEU A 49 -2.28 15.49 13.66
CA LEU A 49 -2.14 16.18 12.38
C LEU A 49 -3.28 15.80 11.42
N LEU A 50 -3.61 14.51 11.33
CA LEU A 50 -4.67 14.01 10.47
C LEU A 50 -6.04 14.55 10.89
N THR A 51 -6.37 14.49 12.19
CA THR A 51 -7.69 14.88 12.69
C THR A 51 -7.83 16.40 12.79
N ASP A 52 -6.92 17.06 13.50
CA ASP A 52 -7.12 18.45 13.91
C ASP A 52 -6.82 19.42 12.76
N VAL A 53 -5.82 19.08 11.93
CA VAL A 53 -5.33 19.98 10.86
C VAL A 53 -5.86 19.56 9.49
N LEU A 54 -5.73 18.29 9.14
CA LEU A 54 -6.05 17.80 7.79
C LEU A 54 -7.53 17.43 7.61
N GLY A 55 -8.30 17.41 8.70
CA GLY A 55 -9.75 17.21 8.69
C GLY A 55 -10.21 15.79 8.35
N TYR A 56 -9.39 14.79 8.67
CA TYR A 56 -9.81 13.39 8.62
C TYR A 56 -10.60 13.03 9.87
N GLU A 57 -11.74 12.38 9.69
CA GLU A 57 -12.53 11.86 10.80
C GLU A 57 -11.90 10.58 11.38
N PRO A 58 -12.12 10.25 12.66
CA PRO A 58 -11.52 9.06 13.28
C PRO A 58 -11.85 7.73 12.59
N ASP A 59 -13.03 7.61 11.96
CA ASP A 59 -13.46 6.43 11.21
C ASP A 59 -12.82 6.32 9.81
N GLN A 60 -12.15 7.39 9.36
CA GLN A 60 -11.39 7.43 8.11
C GLN A 60 -9.92 7.04 8.30
N ILE A 61 -9.50 6.78 9.54
CA ILE A 61 -8.13 6.45 9.92
C ILE A 61 -8.11 5.02 10.45
N ASP A 62 -7.81 4.06 9.58
CA ASP A 62 -7.66 2.66 9.97
C ASP A 62 -6.21 2.41 10.44
N ARG A 63 -6.05 1.84 11.64
CA ARG A 63 -4.76 1.73 12.34
C ARG A 63 -4.22 0.32 12.18
N GLU A 64 -2.92 0.22 11.90
CA GLU A 64 -2.20 -1.05 11.87
C GLU A 64 -2.82 -2.09 10.91
N THR A 65 -3.43 -1.64 9.81
CA THR A 65 -4.03 -2.54 8.81
C THR A 65 -2.93 -3.19 7.98
N ASP A 66 -2.86 -4.53 7.98
CA ASP A 66 -2.04 -5.29 7.02
C ASP A 66 -0.55 -4.86 6.95
N PHE A 67 0.01 -4.41 8.09
CA PHE A 67 1.37 -3.87 8.31
C PHE A 67 1.63 -2.40 7.98
N ALA A 68 0.70 -1.69 7.35
CA ALA A 68 0.79 -0.23 7.33
C ALA A 68 0.52 0.33 8.73
N ASP A 69 1.16 1.44 9.10
CA ASP A 69 0.86 2.12 10.37
C ASP A 69 -0.55 2.72 10.33
N PHE A 70 -0.90 3.37 9.21
CA PHE A 70 -2.25 3.86 8.96
C PHE A 70 -2.67 3.65 7.51
N LEU A 71 -3.98 3.50 7.34
CA LEU A 71 -4.65 3.52 6.04
C LEU A 71 -5.76 4.56 6.08
N LEU A 72 -5.69 5.54 5.18
CA LEU A 72 -6.74 6.55 5.02
C LEU A 72 -7.84 6.02 4.11
N VAL A 73 -9.08 6.12 4.58
CA VAL A 73 -10.27 5.64 3.87
C VAL A 73 -11.28 6.76 3.76
N TYR A 74 -11.87 6.93 2.57
CA TYR A 74 -12.96 7.88 2.34
C TYR A 74 -14.05 7.23 1.52
N GLN A 75 -15.28 7.19 2.05
CA GLN A 75 -16.43 6.57 1.39
C GLN A 75 -16.15 5.13 0.90
N GLY A 76 -15.39 4.36 1.69
CA GLY A 76 -14.97 2.99 1.36
C GLY A 76 -13.80 2.88 0.39
N ILE A 77 -13.29 4.01 -0.13
CA ILE A 77 -12.11 4.05 -1.01
C ILE A 77 -10.86 4.24 -0.16
N LYS A 78 -9.87 3.37 -0.35
CA LYS A 78 -8.56 3.46 0.30
C LYS A 78 -7.72 4.51 -0.43
N LEU A 79 -7.51 5.67 0.20
CA LEU A 79 -6.85 6.82 -0.41
C LEU A 79 -5.33 6.71 -0.34
N ALA A 80 -4.80 6.57 0.88
CA ALA A 80 -3.36 6.60 1.13
C ALA A 80 -2.96 5.58 2.18
N VAL A 81 -1.81 4.96 1.97
CA VAL A 81 -1.08 4.26 3.05
C VAL A 81 -0.12 5.25 3.70
N ILE A 82 -0.04 5.24 5.03
CA ILE A 82 0.91 6.03 5.80
C ILE A 82 1.88 5.11 6.52
N GLU A 83 3.18 5.39 6.35
CA GLU A 83 4.27 4.77 7.11
C GLU A 83 4.92 5.84 8.01
N THR A 84 5.10 5.50 9.27
CA THR A 84 5.82 6.35 10.23
C THR A 84 7.23 5.83 10.50
N LYS A 85 8.13 6.73 10.89
CA LYS A 85 9.47 6.40 11.38
C LYS A 85 9.78 7.16 12.67
N ASP A 86 10.89 6.82 13.30
CA ASP A 86 11.37 7.52 14.49
C ASP A 86 11.47 9.03 14.27
N TRP A 87 11.38 9.78 15.37
CA TRP A 87 11.38 11.24 15.34
C TRP A 87 12.62 11.81 14.61
N GLY A 88 12.39 12.54 13.51
CA GLY A 88 13.44 13.16 12.68
C GLY A 88 14.25 12.17 11.84
N ALA A 89 13.79 10.94 11.67
CA ALA A 89 14.51 9.90 10.95
C ALA A 89 14.80 10.23 9.47
N PHE A 90 13.99 11.10 8.84
CA PHE A 90 14.17 11.47 7.43
C PHE A 90 15.31 12.46 7.20
N GLY A 91 16.00 12.92 8.26
CA GLY A 91 17.33 13.50 8.11
C GLY A 91 18.34 12.54 7.47
N ASN A 92 18.06 11.22 7.50
CA ASN A 92 18.77 10.21 6.74
C ASN A 92 17.97 9.79 5.50
N GLU A 93 18.49 10.12 4.32
CA GLU A 93 17.87 9.84 3.03
C GLU A 93 17.60 8.34 2.82
N ALA A 94 18.49 7.45 3.28
CA ALA A 94 18.28 6.01 3.15
C ALA A 94 17.06 5.51 3.94
N VAL A 95 16.81 6.11 5.11
CA VAL A 95 15.63 5.79 5.94
C VAL A 95 14.37 6.30 5.26
N LEU A 96 14.41 7.50 4.69
CA LEU A 96 13.30 8.06 3.92
C LEU A 96 12.93 7.20 2.71
N ILE A 97 13.93 6.83 1.89
CA ILE A 97 13.72 5.97 0.71
C ILE A 97 13.14 4.62 1.13
N SER A 98 13.66 4.03 2.22
CA SER A 98 13.13 2.78 2.77
C SER A 98 11.66 2.90 3.18
N ALA A 99 11.30 3.97 3.90
CA ALA A 99 9.91 4.22 4.31
C ALA A 99 8.96 4.39 3.10
N LEU A 100 9.38 5.10 2.06
CA LEU A 100 8.60 5.28 0.84
C LEU A 100 8.38 3.95 0.10
N ARG A 101 9.43 3.13 -0.02
CA ARG A 101 9.32 1.78 -0.61
C ARG A 101 8.40 0.87 0.21
N GLN A 102 8.48 0.95 1.53
CA GLN A 102 7.61 0.19 2.42
C GLN A 102 6.14 0.61 2.26
N ALA A 103 5.85 1.91 2.27
CA ALA A 103 4.52 2.45 2.02
C ALA A 103 3.99 2.02 0.64
N ALA A 104 4.83 2.05 -0.40
CA ALA A 104 4.48 1.62 -1.76
C ALA A 104 4.05 0.14 -1.80
N ASN A 105 4.83 -0.75 -1.18
CA ASN A 105 4.52 -2.18 -1.11
C ASN A 105 3.16 -2.44 -0.42
N TYR A 106 2.86 -1.72 0.65
CA TYR A 106 1.57 -1.84 1.32
C TYR A 106 0.45 -1.25 0.47
N ALA A 107 0.68 -0.11 -0.18
CA ALA A 107 -0.33 0.51 -1.03
C ALA A 107 -0.75 -0.37 -2.21
N ASP A 108 0.16 -1.19 -2.77
CA ASP A 108 -0.18 -2.16 -3.83
C ASP A 108 -1.19 -3.20 -3.38
N ARG A 109 -1.03 -3.68 -2.14
CA ARG A 109 -1.96 -4.60 -1.52
C ARG A 109 -3.31 -3.93 -1.23
N HIS A 110 -3.27 -2.71 -0.73
CA HIS A 110 -4.47 -1.95 -0.37
C HIS A 110 -5.21 -1.37 -1.59
N LYS A 111 -4.61 -1.43 -2.78
CA LYS A 111 -5.06 -0.66 -3.96
C LYS A 111 -5.20 0.83 -3.62
N ALA A 112 -4.37 1.33 -2.70
CA ALA A 112 -4.31 2.74 -2.34
C ALA A 112 -3.45 3.47 -3.37
N LYS A 113 -3.88 4.67 -3.77
CA LYS A 113 -3.17 5.44 -4.79
C LYS A 113 -1.96 6.18 -4.20
N TYR A 114 -2.15 6.78 -3.04
CA TYR A 114 -1.17 7.71 -2.47
C TYR A 114 -0.36 7.07 -1.35
N LEU A 115 0.84 7.60 -1.15
CA LEU A 115 1.78 7.21 -0.11
C LEU A 115 2.06 8.43 0.75
N PHE A 116 1.87 8.32 2.06
CA PHE A 116 2.36 9.29 3.02
C PHE A 116 3.49 8.67 3.83
N VAL A 117 4.53 9.45 4.12
CA VAL A 117 5.55 9.06 5.11
C VAL A 117 5.78 10.20 6.10
N PHE A 118 5.95 9.86 7.37
CA PHE A 118 6.01 10.83 8.47
C PHE A 118 7.01 10.46 9.56
N ASP A 119 7.79 11.43 10.04
CA ASP A 119 8.79 11.25 11.11
C ASP A 119 8.66 12.29 12.23
N ALA A 120 7.48 12.89 12.40
CA ALA A 120 7.23 14.02 13.31
C ALA A 120 7.98 15.32 13.00
N GLU A 121 8.84 15.39 12.00
CA GLU A 121 9.44 16.64 11.52
C GLU A 121 9.04 16.97 10.08
N SER A 122 8.88 15.95 9.25
CA SER A 122 8.56 16.06 7.85
C SER A 122 7.39 15.13 7.51
N LEU A 123 6.50 15.64 6.66
CA LEU A 123 5.42 14.89 6.05
C LEU A 123 5.61 14.93 4.54
N LEU A 124 5.65 13.75 3.92
CA LEU A 124 5.83 13.62 2.47
C LEU A 124 4.64 12.91 1.85
N LEU A 125 4.31 13.30 0.62
CA LEU A 125 3.28 12.69 -0.21
C LEU A 125 3.87 12.30 -1.56
N ALA A 126 3.61 11.06 -1.95
CA ALA A 126 4.01 10.48 -3.21
C ALA A 126 2.87 9.69 -3.87
N GLU A 127 3.00 9.49 -5.17
CA GLU A 127 2.27 8.47 -5.93
C GLU A 127 3.28 7.48 -6.53
N ARG A 128 2.81 6.37 -7.10
CA ARG A 128 3.69 5.38 -7.70
C ARG A 128 3.08 4.78 -8.96
N ASP A 129 3.95 4.30 -9.83
CA ASP A 129 3.63 3.32 -10.86
C ASP A 129 4.38 2.01 -10.58
N SER A 130 4.47 1.11 -11.56
CA SER A 130 5.13 -0.19 -11.41
C SER A 130 6.66 -0.12 -11.29
N GLU A 131 7.27 1.02 -11.61
CA GLU A 131 8.72 1.19 -11.69
C GLU A 131 9.25 2.26 -10.75
N LYS A 132 8.44 3.28 -10.42
CA LYS A 132 8.89 4.46 -9.69
C LYS A 132 7.90 4.93 -8.64
N ILE A 133 8.46 5.54 -7.60
CA ILE A 133 7.73 6.38 -6.65
C ILE A 133 8.04 7.84 -6.99
N HIS A 134 6.98 8.62 -7.24
CA HIS A 134 7.04 10.03 -7.59
C HIS A 134 6.72 10.88 -6.36
N VAL A 135 7.75 11.47 -5.74
CA VAL A 135 7.53 12.35 -4.58
C VAL A 135 6.98 13.69 -5.06
N LYS A 136 5.78 14.04 -4.63
CA LYS A 136 5.06 15.24 -5.09
C LYS A 136 5.20 16.41 -4.13
N VAL A 137 5.09 16.13 -2.84
CA VAL A 137 5.02 17.17 -1.81
C VAL A 137 5.85 16.76 -0.60
N VAL A 138 6.57 17.73 -0.04
CA VAL A 138 7.34 17.61 1.20
C VAL A 138 7.06 18.86 2.03
N VAL A 139 6.63 18.64 3.26
CA VAL A 139 6.30 19.70 4.22
C VAL A 139 7.06 19.46 5.51
N ARG A 140 7.64 20.53 6.05
CA ARG A 140 8.15 20.58 7.42
C ARG A 140 7.00 20.90 8.37
N VAL A 141 6.78 20.05 9.36
CA VAL A 141 5.65 20.18 10.32
C VAL A 141 6.04 20.91 11.61
N ASP A 142 7.30 21.31 11.74
CA ASP A 142 7.84 22.10 12.84
C ASP A 142 7.85 23.61 12.58
N ALA A 143 7.53 24.03 11.35
CA ALA A 143 7.54 25.43 10.92
C ALA A 143 6.51 26.30 11.65
N GLN A 144 6.83 27.58 11.89
CA GLN A 144 5.97 28.49 12.65
C GLN A 144 4.52 28.58 12.10
N GLU A 145 4.40 28.57 10.78
CA GLU A 145 3.12 28.57 10.06
C GLU A 145 3.03 27.32 9.18
N ALA A 146 1.80 26.89 8.87
CA ALA A 146 1.59 25.76 7.99
C ALA A 146 2.07 26.11 6.58
N ALA A 147 2.89 25.25 5.98
CA ALA A 147 3.24 25.40 4.57
C ALA A 147 1.97 25.30 3.71
N GLU A 148 1.88 26.07 2.61
CA GLU A 148 0.72 26.04 1.71
C GLU A 148 0.47 24.64 1.15
N GLU A 149 1.53 23.85 0.99
CA GLU A 149 1.49 22.50 0.46
C GLU A 149 0.88 21.49 1.44
N THR A 150 0.71 21.84 2.73
CA THR A 150 -0.02 21.02 3.73
C THR A 150 -1.44 20.70 3.24
N PHE A 151 -2.03 21.61 2.46
CA PHE A 151 -3.33 21.41 1.82
C PHE A 151 -3.43 20.12 1.00
N TYR A 152 -2.35 19.70 0.32
CA TYR A 152 -2.36 18.53 -0.56
C TYR A 152 -2.52 17.19 0.18
N PHE A 153 -2.37 17.20 1.50
CA PHE A 153 -2.59 16.02 2.34
C PHE A 153 -4.04 15.84 2.79
N THR A 154 -4.93 16.78 2.47
CA THR A 154 -6.37 16.69 2.77
C THR A 154 -7.12 15.89 1.70
N HIS A 155 -8.34 15.40 2.00
CA HIS A 155 -9.22 14.76 1.02
C HIS A 155 -9.36 15.58 -0.27
N TYR A 156 -9.57 16.89 -0.12
CA TYR A 156 -9.77 17.78 -1.25
C TYR A 156 -8.46 18.06 -1.99
N GLY A 157 -7.35 18.23 -1.26
CA GLY A 157 -6.03 18.47 -1.84
C GLY A 157 -5.48 17.30 -2.66
N LEU A 158 -5.78 16.06 -2.28
CA LEU A 158 -5.39 14.86 -3.03
C LEU A 158 -5.97 14.78 -4.44
N SER A 159 -7.07 15.50 -4.72
CA SER A 159 -7.64 15.62 -6.07
C SER A 159 -6.96 16.69 -6.93
N LYS A 160 -6.07 17.49 -6.34
CA LYS A 160 -5.44 18.67 -6.94
C LYS A 160 -3.93 18.62 -6.90
N LEU A 161 -3.35 17.43 -6.88
CA LEU A 161 -1.90 17.30 -6.73
C LEU A 161 -1.14 18.07 -7.81
N PRO A 162 0.02 18.65 -7.43
CA PRO A 162 0.89 19.27 -8.41
C PRO A 162 1.30 18.23 -9.45
N GLN A 163 1.29 18.62 -10.73
CA GLN A 163 1.74 17.73 -11.81
C GLN A 163 3.23 17.43 -11.72
N ASN A 164 4.02 18.41 -11.29
CA ASN A 164 5.46 18.28 -11.16
C ASN A 164 5.82 17.30 -10.05
N THR A 165 6.69 16.36 -10.39
CA THR A 165 7.38 15.51 -9.41
C THR A 165 8.59 16.26 -8.87
N LYS A 166 8.80 16.26 -7.55
CA LYS A 166 10.00 16.85 -6.93
C LYS A 166 11.22 15.97 -7.21
N TRP A 167 11.09 14.67 -7.00
CA TRP A 167 12.08 13.67 -7.41
C TRP A 167 11.46 12.27 -7.51
N ASP A 168 12.15 11.41 -8.24
CA ASP A 168 11.78 10.01 -8.43
C ASP A 168 12.66 9.10 -7.57
N ILE A 169 12.07 8.00 -7.11
CA ILE A 169 12.77 6.90 -6.46
C ILE A 169 12.47 5.65 -7.26
N GLU A 170 13.52 4.91 -7.62
CA GLU A 170 13.37 3.59 -8.23
C GLU A 170 12.59 2.66 -7.30
N HIS A 171 11.48 2.14 -7.81
CA HIS A 171 10.56 1.23 -7.16
C HIS A 171 10.46 -0.04 -7.97
N GLY A 172 11.43 -0.93 -7.77
CA GLY A 172 11.25 -2.33 -8.06
C GLY A 172 10.54 -3.01 -6.88
N ILE A 173 9.80 -4.08 -7.16
CA ILE A 173 9.40 -5.07 -6.15
C ILE A 173 10.68 -5.75 -5.61
N GLU A 174 11.50 -5.03 -4.88
CA GLU A 174 12.47 -5.60 -3.97
C GLU A 174 11.76 -5.61 -2.62
N ALA A 175 11.15 -6.75 -2.30
CA ALA A 175 10.73 -7.01 -0.94
C ALA A 175 12.01 -7.05 -0.09
N THR A 176 12.43 -5.92 0.48
CA THR A 176 13.57 -5.87 1.41
C THR A 176 13.14 -6.20 2.83
N ASP A 177 11.84 -6.16 3.13
CA ASP A 177 11.30 -6.53 4.43
C ASP A 177 11.21 -8.06 4.57
N PRO A 178 11.98 -8.70 5.48
CA PRO A 178 11.88 -10.14 5.73
C PRO A 178 10.48 -10.59 6.14
N LYS A 179 9.68 -9.68 6.74
CA LYS A 179 8.27 -9.97 7.06
C LYS A 179 7.42 -10.10 5.81
N LEU A 180 7.87 -9.66 4.64
CA LEU A 180 7.15 -9.82 3.37
C LEU A 180 7.49 -11.12 2.65
N PHE A 181 8.20 -12.05 3.30
CA PHE A 181 8.50 -13.37 2.76
C PHE A 181 7.78 -14.49 3.49
N LYS A 182 7.55 -15.58 2.77
CA LYS A 182 7.07 -16.86 3.30
C LYS A 182 7.94 -17.99 2.77
N SER A 183 8.42 -18.85 3.67
CA SER A 183 9.11 -20.08 3.29
C SER A 183 8.12 -21.08 2.67
N HIS A 184 8.44 -21.60 1.50
CA HIS A 184 7.67 -22.59 0.77
C HIS A 184 8.63 -23.63 0.14
N HIS A 185 8.60 -24.87 0.65
CA HIS A 185 9.48 -25.95 0.22
C HIS A 185 10.98 -25.59 0.18
N GLY A 186 11.49 -24.96 1.24
CA GLY A 186 12.91 -24.60 1.36
C GLY A 186 13.30 -23.27 0.69
N VAL A 187 12.36 -22.65 -0.03
CA VAL A 187 12.57 -21.39 -0.75
C VAL A 187 11.84 -20.24 -0.05
N LYS A 188 12.44 -19.04 0.01
CA LYS A 188 11.76 -17.83 0.49
C LYS A 188 11.07 -17.12 -0.67
N LEU A 189 9.75 -17.10 -0.66
CA LEU A 189 8.95 -16.42 -1.66
C LEU A 189 8.43 -15.09 -1.11
N PRO A 190 8.56 -13.97 -1.84
CA PRO A 190 7.91 -12.72 -1.46
C PRO A 190 6.39 -12.86 -1.56
N TYR A 191 5.66 -11.97 -0.90
CA TYR A 191 4.20 -11.95 -0.91
C TYR A 191 3.61 -11.85 -2.32
N THR A 192 4.27 -11.11 -3.23
CA THR A 192 3.85 -10.97 -4.63
C THR A 192 3.84 -12.28 -5.40
N SER A 193 4.61 -13.28 -4.96
CA SER A 193 4.61 -14.61 -5.57
C SER A 193 3.36 -15.42 -5.28
N PHE A 194 2.42 -14.94 -4.44
CA PHE A 194 1.19 -15.62 -4.07
C PHE A 194 -0.03 -14.96 -4.74
N ALA A 195 -0.87 -15.76 -5.42
CA ALA A 195 -2.03 -15.23 -6.12
C ALA A 195 -3.11 -14.72 -5.14
N TYR A 196 -3.21 -15.33 -3.96
CA TYR A 196 -4.12 -14.89 -2.90
C TYR A 196 -3.38 -14.65 -1.59
N ILE A 197 -3.68 -13.52 -0.96
CA ILE A 197 -3.28 -13.23 0.42
C ILE A 197 -4.49 -12.66 1.17
N GLY A 198 -4.92 -13.34 2.21
CA GLY A 198 -5.96 -12.84 3.12
C GLY A 198 -5.43 -11.72 4.01
N ASP A 199 -4.50 -12.05 4.90
CA ASP A 199 -3.81 -11.15 5.84
C ASP A 199 -2.30 -11.23 5.58
N LEU A 200 -1.63 -10.09 5.40
CA LEU A 200 -0.19 -10.05 5.15
C LEU A 200 0.57 -10.58 6.38
N ARG A 201 0.06 -10.32 7.58
CA ARG A 201 0.62 -10.71 8.88
C ARG A 201 0.49 -12.21 9.10
N ASP A 202 -0.64 -12.79 8.72
CA ASP A 202 -0.83 -14.24 8.78
C ASP A 202 -0.39 -14.96 7.50
N LYS A 203 0.85 -15.48 7.51
CA LYS A 203 1.42 -16.30 6.43
C LYS A 203 0.58 -17.52 6.10
N LYS A 204 -0.30 -18.01 6.98
CA LYS A 204 -1.20 -19.13 6.67
C LYS A 204 -2.21 -18.76 5.60
N THR A 205 -2.59 -17.49 5.49
CA THR A 205 -3.54 -16.98 4.49
C THR A 205 -2.93 -16.78 3.10
N TRP A 206 -1.60 -16.90 2.97
CA TRP A 206 -0.89 -16.74 1.70
C TRP A 206 -0.99 -18.04 0.92
N LYS A 207 -1.74 -18.04 -0.18
CA LYS A 207 -2.07 -19.23 -0.98
C LYS A 207 -1.64 -19.04 -2.42
N LEU A 208 -1.52 -20.17 -3.11
CA LEU A 208 -1.30 -20.22 -4.56
C LEU A 208 0.01 -19.52 -4.99
N PRO A 209 1.18 -20.00 -4.55
CA PRO A 209 2.43 -19.51 -5.09
C PRO A 209 2.48 -19.79 -6.60
N TYR A 210 2.84 -18.79 -7.40
CA TYR A 210 2.86 -18.88 -8.87
C TYR A 210 4.04 -18.13 -9.52
N LEU A 211 4.80 -17.33 -8.77
CA LEU A 211 6.05 -16.72 -9.23
C LEU A 211 7.27 -17.34 -8.54
N LEU A 212 8.45 -17.12 -9.12
CA LEU A 212 9.75 -17.46 -8.57
C LEU A 212 10.14 -16.54 -7.40
N GLU A 213 11.35 -16.74 -6.87
CA GLU A 213 11.92 -16.00 -5.73
C GLU A 213 12.10 -14.51 -6.01
N ASP A 214 12.26 -14.15 -7.29
CA ASP A 214 12.35 -12.77 -7.75
C ASP A 214 11.02 -12.01 -7.65
N GLY A 215 9.91 -12.71 -7.36
CA GLY A 215 8.58 -12.12 -7.27
C GLY A 215 8.06 -11.54 -8.58
N LYS A 216 8.69 -11.86 -9.72
CA LYS A 216 8.40 -11.29 -11.04
C LYS A 216 8.25 -12.38 -12.10
N SER A 217 9.17 -13.34 -12.14
CA SER A 217 9.17 -14.41 -13.15
C SER A 217 8.16 -15.48 -12.79
N VAL A 218 7.41 -15.95 -13.78
CA VAL A 218 6.38 -16.99 -13.58
C VAL A 218 7.03 -18.34 -13.31
N ASP A 219 6.57 -19.02 -12.26
CA ASP A 219 6.99 -20.37 -11.92
C ASP A 219 6.11 -21.39 -12.67
N THR A 220 6.62 -21.87 -13.81
CA THR A 220 5.96 -22.87 -14.65
C THR A 220 5.69 -24.19 -13.91
N GLY A 221 6.43 -24.49 -12.85
CA GLY A 221 6.21 -25.67 -12.01
C GLY A 221 5.08 -25.51 -10.99
N ARG A 222 4.59 -24.30 -10.75
CA ARG A 222 3.55 -24.01 -9.75
C ARG A 222 2.26 -23.44 -10.32
N ILE A 223 2.30 -22.68 -11.41
CA ILE A 223 1.13 -21.96 -11.95
C ILE A 223 -0.06 -22.89 -12.28
N ASP A 224 0.19 -24.04 -12.93
CA ASP A 224 -0.86 -25.02 -13.23
C ASP A 224 -1.50 -25.62 -11.97
N LYS A 225 -0.68 -25.81 -10.92
CA LYS A 225 -1.14 -26.33 -9.63
C LYS A 225 -2.00 -25.29 -8.91
N ALA A 226 -1.68 -24.00 -9.07
CA ALA A 226 -2.46 -22.91 -8.50
C ALA A 226 -3.86 -22.83 -9.14
N VAL A 227 -3.96 -22.92 -10.47
CA VAL A 227 -5.26 -22.98 -11.15
C VAL A 227 -6.03 -24.25 -10.79
N SER A 228 -5.35 -25.40 -10.77
CA SER A 228 -5.97 -26.66 -10.40
C SER A 228 -6.53 -26.64 -8.98
N TYR A 229 -5.82 -26.01 -8.04
CA TYR A 229 -6.31 -25.83 -6.67
C TYR A 229 -7.60 -24.99 -6.62
N LEU A 230 -7.72 -23.97 -7.47
CA LEU A 230 -8.91 -23.12 -7.53
C LEU A 230 -10.13 -23.85 -8.08
N PHE A 231 -9.98 -24.54 -9.21
CA PHE A 231 -11.12 -24.95 -10.05
C PHE A 231 -11.31 -26.45 -10.23
N SER A 232 -10.36 -27.30 -9.81
CA SER A 232 -10.56 -28.73 -9.95
C SER A 232 -11.57 -29.25 -8.90
N ALA A 233 -12.47 -30.14 -9.31
CA ALA A 233 -13.50 -30.71 -8.42
C ALA A 233 -12.92 -31.43 -7.19
N GLY A 234 -11.70 -31.97 -7.31
CA GLY A 234 -10.95 -32.63 -6.22
C GLY A 234 -9.88 -31.78 -5.56
N GLY A 235 -9.73 -30.50 -5.95
CA GLY A 235 -8.62 -29.65 -5.52
C GLY A 235 -7.23 -30.13 -6.01
N TYR A 236 -6.16 -29.61 -5.40
CA TYR A 236 -4.79 -30.10 -5.66
C TYR A 236 -4.39 -31.07 -4.55
N ARG A 237 -4.07 -32.33 -4.92
CA ARG A 237 -3.78 -33.43 -3.98
C ARG A 237 -4.90 -33.66 -2.94
N GLY A 238 -6.16 -33.51 -3.34
CA GLY A 238 -7.32 -33.70 -2.45
C GLY A 238 -7.66 -32.51 -1.54
N VAL A 239 -6.88 -31.42 -1.59
CA VAL A 239 -7.14 -30.20 -0.82
C VAL A 239 -7.89 -29.21 -1.69
N GLN A 240 -9.12 -28.87 -1.30
CA GLN A 240 -9.98 -27.91 -2.01
C GLN A 240 -9.69 -26.46 -1.60
N SER A 241 -9.92 -25.52 -2.53
CA SER A 241 -9.88 -24.07 -2.28
C SER A 241 -11.09 -23.57 -1.48
N LYS A 242 -12.20 -24.30 -1.51
CA LYS A 242 -13.49 -23.94 -0.90
C LYS A 242 -13.32 -23.70 0.60
N GLY A 243 -13.68 -22.51 1.07
CA GLY A 243 -13.54 -22.07 2.46
C GLY A 243 -12.15 -21.55 2.86
N THR A 244 -11.14 -21.68 1.99
CA THR A 244 -9.78 -21.17 2.25
C THR A 244 -9.52 -19.84 1.52
N ILE A 245 -10.09 -19.66 0.34
CA ILE A 245 -10.08 -18.41 -0.42
C ILE A 245 -11.52 -17.90 -0.49
N PRO A 246 -11.82 -16.67 -0.02
CA PRO A 246 -13.15 -16.09 -0.11
C PRO A 246 -13.62 -15.99 -1.56
N GLU A 247 -14.89 -16.28 -1.80
CA GLU A 247 -15.47 -16.24 -3.15
C GLU A 247 -15.31 -14.88 -3.83
N ALA A 248 -15.46 -13.80 -3.06
CA ALA A 248 -15.25 -12.43 -3.54
C ALA A 248 -13.82 -12.15 -4.02
N ALA A 249 -12.82 -12.92 -3.58
CA ALA A 249 -11.43 -12.76 -4.01
C ALA A 249 -11.11 -13.52 -5.30
N LEU A 250 -11.94 -14.50 -5.69
CA LEU A 250 -11.67 -15.37 -6.84
C LEU A 250 -11.44 -14.60 -8.15
N PRO A 251 -12.23 -13.56 -8.52
CA PRO A 251 -12.01 -12.82 -9.77
C PRO A 251 -10.61 -12.20 -9.86
N ASP A 252 -10.16 -11.52 -8.80
CA ASP A 252 -8.84 -10.88 -8.75
C ASP A 252 -7.70 -11.91 -8.78
N VAL A 253 -7.86 -13.02 -8.05
CA VAL A 253 -6.88 -14.13 -8.05
C VAL A 253 -6.78 -14.74 -9.45
N SER A 254 -7.92 -14.97 -10.11
CA SER A 254 -7.95 -15.50 -11.48
C SER A 254 -7.31 -14.56 -12.47
N LYS A 255 -7.57 -13.24 -12.40
CA LYS A 255 -6.88 -12.25 -13.25
C LYS A 255 -5.37 -12.26 -13.06
N LYS A 256 -4.87 -12.39 -11.82
CA LYS A 256 -3.41 -12.50 -11.57
C LYS A 256 -2.80 -13.71 -12.27
N LEU A 257 -3.43 -14.88 -12.13
CA LEU A 257 -2.97 -16.10 -12.81
C LEU A 257 -3.09 -15.98 -14.34
N ALA A 258 -4.13 -15.30 -14.85
CA ALA A 258 -4.32 -15.04 -16.28
C ALA A 258 -3.19 -14.17 -16.84
N LYS A 259 -2.86 -13.08 -16.14
CA LYS A 259 -1.75 -12.19 -16.49
C LYS A 259 -0.42 -12.95 -16.50
N ALA A 260 -0.22 -13.90 -15.58
CA ALA A 260 0.97 -14.75 -15.55
C ALA A 260 1.04 -15.71 -16.75
N TYR A 261 -0.05 -16.37 -17.13
CA TYR A 261 -0.02 -17.17 -18.37
C TYR A 261 0.19 -16.30 -19.61
N ARG A 262 -0.40 -15.10 -19.67
CA ARG A 262 -0.14 -14.14 -20.75
C ARG A 262 1.35 -13.79 -20.87
N GLN A 263 2.07 -13.63 -19.75
CA GLN A 263 3.51 -13.41 -19.75
C GLN A 263 4.29 -14.61 -20.32
N LEU A 264 3.78 -15.83 -20.16
CA LEU A 264 4.32 -17.04 -20.77
C LEU A 264 3.92 -17.22 -22.24
N GLY A 265 3.17 -16.30 -22.83
CA GLY A 265 2.64 -16.42 -24.20
C GLY A 265 1.37 -17.26 -24.31
N HIS A 266 0.73 -17.57 -23.18
CA HIS A 266 -0.46 -18.42 -23.08
C HIS A 266 -1.66 -17.62 -22.60
N TRP A 267 -2.48 -17.08 -23.50
CA TRP A 267 -3.77 -16.49 -23.10
C TRP A 267 -4.71 -16.43 -24.29
N SER A 268 -5.38 -17.54 -24.56
CA SER A 268 -6.36 -17.64 -25.63
C SER A 268 -7.49 -18.59 -25.22
N LYS A 269 -8.67 -18.37 -25.79
CA LYS A 269 -9.80 -19.30 -25.70
C LYS A 269 -9.43 -20.70 -26.21
N ASP A 270 -8.59 -20.76 -27.23
CA ASP A 270 -8.18 -22.00 -27.92
C ASP A 270 -6.81 -22.52 -27.45
N ASP A 271 -6.33 -22.05 -26.29
CA ASP A 271 -5.06 -22.49 -25.72
C ASP A 271 -5.09 -23.99 -25.39
N THR A 272 -3.96 -24.68 -25.56
CA THR A 272 -3.85 -26.14 -25.36
C THR A 272 -3.72 -26.51 -23.87
N PHE A 273 -3.35 -25.58 -23.01
CA PHE A 273 -3.25 -25.79 -21.58
C PHE A 273 -4.65 -25.82 -20.94
N LYS A 274 -5.02 -26.96 -20.37
CA LYS A 274 -6.31 -27.12 -19.67
C LYS A 274 -6.52 -26.09 -18.55
N SER A 275 -5.45 -25.72 -17.85
CA SER A 275 -5.45 -24.67 -16.83
C SER A 275 -5.87 -23.31 -17.41
N VAL A 276 -5.32 -22.93 -18.57
CA VAL A 276 -5.69 -21.70 -19.28
C VAL A 276 -7.16 -21.75 -19.71
N GLN A 277 -7.61 -22.86 -20.30
CA GLN A 277 -9.00 -23.01 -20.74
C GLN A 277 -10.01 -22.82 -19.60
N VAL A 278 -9.77 -23.44 -18.44
CA VAL A 278 -10.65 -23.32 -17.27
C VAL A 278 -10.66 -21.90 -16.73
N LEU A 279 -9.49 -21.26 -16.66
CA LEU A 279 -9.36 -19.89 -16.20
C LEU A 279 -10.06 -18.90 -17.15
N TRP A 280 -9.91 -19.12 -18.46
CA TRP A 280 -10.57 -18.35 -19.50
C TRP A 280 -12.08 -18.47 -19.38
N GLN A 281 -12.62 -19.69 -19.31
CA GLN A 281 -14.07 -19.91 -19.14
C GLN A 281 -14.63 -19.19 -17.90
N TYR A 282 -13.90 -19.24 -16.78
CA TYR A 282 -14.31 -18.54 -15.56
C TYR A 282 -14.36 -17.02 -15.73
N LEU A 283 -13.34 -16.42 -16.35
CA LEU A 283 -13.30 -14.97 -16.56
C LEU A 283 -14.27 -14.52 -17.69
N ASP A 284 -14.46 -15.33 -18.72
CA ASP A 284 -15.36 -15.07 -19.84
C ASP A 284 -16.82 -15.03 -19.40
N ALA A 285 -17.23 -15.96 -18.54
CA ALA A 285 -18.56 -15.97 -17.92
C ALA A 285 -18.87 -14.70 -17.10
N ARG A 286 -17.85 -13.88 -16.82
CA ARG A 286 -17.94 -12.62 -16.08
C ARG A 286 -17.68 -11.38 -16.96
N GLY A 287 -17.33 -11.57 -18.23
CA GLY A 287 -16.89 -10.48 -19.11
C GLY A 287 -15.55 -9.86 -18.72
N GLU A 288 -14.68 -10.63 -18.04
CA GLU A 288 -13.42 -10.16 -17.44
C GLU A 288 -12.16 -10.73 -18.15
N THR A 289 -12.26 -11.06 -19.44
CA THR A 289 -11.14 -11.62 -20.24
C THR A 289 -10.14 -10.58 -20.72
N ASP A 290 -10.53 -9.30 -20.75
CA ASP A 290 -9.59 -8.19 -20.90
C ASP A 290 -8.80 -8.01 -19.60
N LEU A 291 -7.48 -8.18 -19.70
CA LEU A 291 -6.56 -8.17 -18.56
C LEU A 291 -5.85 -6.83 -18.38
N ASN A 292 -6.29 -5.79 -19.07
CA ASN A 292 -5.77 -4.43 -18.90
C ASN A 292 -6.19 -3.86 -17.54
#